data_AF-T0ZVS0-F1
#
_entry.id   AF-T0ZVS0-F1
#
_cell.length_a   1.000
_cell.length_b   1.000
_cell.length_c   1.000
_cell.angle_alpha   90.00
_cell.angle_beta   90.00
_cell.angle_gamma   90.00
#
_symmetry.space_group_name_H-M   'P 1'
#
loop_
_entity.id
_entity.type
_entity.pdbx_description
1 polymer ?
#
loop_
_entity_poly.entity_id
_entity_poly.type
_entity_poly.pdbx_seq_one_letter_code
_entity_poly.pdbx_strand_id
1 'polypeptide(L)' 'MDFGDTLDCEVLDSGRIERAEMIPGVPEVQDLTLKAARLLQEQAGVRLGARLRLHKRIPIGGGLGGGSSDAATTLLV' A
#
# COMPACT_ATOMS: atom_id res chain seq x y z
N MET A 1 -17.33 14.46 5.69
CA MET A 1 -17.63 13.09 5.24
C MET A 1 -16.31 12.35 5.19
N ASP A 2 -16.03 11.44 6.13
CA ASP A 2 -14.85 10.54 6.08
C ASP A 2 -15.20 9.25 5.32
N PHE A 3 -15.26 9.39 4.01
CA PHE A 3 -15.43 8.27 3.09
C PHE A 3 -14.13 8.12 2.30
N GLY A 4 -13.38 7.07 2.61
CA GLY A 4 -12.07 6.80 2.05
C GLY A 4 -11.64 5.38 2.42
N ASP A 5 -10.56 4.94 1.80
CA ASP A 5 -9.93 3.67 2.10
C ASP A 5 -9.03 3.80 3.34
N THR A 6 -8.63 2.68 3.94
CA THR A 6 -7.74 2.66 5.12
C THR A 6 -6.58 1.74 4.88
N LEU A 7 -5.36 2.19 5.20
CA LEU A 7 -4.13 1.43 5.05
C LEU A 7 -3.51 1.18 6.42
N ASP A 8 -3.44 -0.08 6.84
CA ASP A 8 -2.67 -0.47 8.02
C ASP A 8 -1.26 -0.87 7.60
N CYS A 9 -0.28 -0.49 8.42
CA CYS A 9 1.13 -0.82 8.22
C CYS A 9 1.68 -1.51 9.48
N GLU A 10 2.29 -2.68 9.28
CA GLU A 10 3.06 -3.39 10.30
C GLU A 10 4.53 -3.42 9.88
N VAL A 11 5.42 -2.88 10.70
CA VAL A 11 6.87 -2.90 10.44
C VAL A 11 7.40 -4.33 10.60
N LEU A 12 8.24 -4.75 9.65
CA LEU A 12 8.88 -6.07 9.67
C LEU A 12 10.40 -5.94 9.77
N ASP A 13 11.05 -6.80 10.55
CA ASP A 13 12.53 -6.85 10.60
C ASP A 13 13.16 -7.56 9.38
N SER A 14 12.35 -8.18 8.53
CA SER A 14 12.80 -8.99 7.40
C SER A 14 13.27 -8.19 6.18
N GLY A 15 13.04 -6.87 6.16
CA GLY A 15 13.28 -6.04 4.98
C GLY A 15 12.30 -6.26 3.83
N ARG A 16 11.33 -7.15 3.97
CA ARG A 16 10.37 -7.46 2.90
C ARG A 16 9.18 -6.50 2.93
N ILE A 17 8.81 -5.98 1.76
CA ILE A 17 7.55 -5.27 1.54
C ILE A 17 6.53 -6.26 0.98
N GLU A 18 5.46 -6.52 1.73
CA GLU A 18 4.42 -7.49 1.37
C GLU A 18 3.01 -6.97 1.69
N ARG A 19 2.02 -7.54 1.00
CA ARG A 19 0.61 -7.33 1.31
C ARG A 19 0.17 -8.30 2.41
N ALA A 20 -0.70 -7.87 3.31
CA ALA A 20 -1.30 -8.73 4.32
C ALA A 20 -2.28 -9.73 3.71
N GLU A 21 -2.93 -9.36 2.60
CA GLU A 21 -3.93 -10.19 1.92
C GLU A 21 -4.02 -9.85 0.43
N MET A 22 -4.52 -10.81 -0.36
CA MET A 22 -4.78 -10.61 -1.79
C MET A 22 -5.93 -9.62 -1.98
N ILE A 23 -5.75 -8.65 -2.88
CA ILE A 23 -6.82 -7.75 -3.33
C ILE A 23 -7.39 -8.31 -4.64
N PRO A 24 -8.68 -8.73 -4.68
CA PRO A 24 -9.30 -9.24 -5.89
C PRO A 24 -9.19 -8.25 -7.06
N GLY A 25 -8.75 -8.72 -8.22
CA GLY A 25 -8.59 -7.89 -9.42
C GLY A 25 -7.36 -6.97 -9.40
N VAL A 26 -6.51 -7.00 -8.36
CA VAL A 26 -5.29 -6.19 -8.27
C VAL A 26 -4.05 -7.08 -8.08
N PRO A 27 -3.35 -7.43 -9.18
CA PRO A 27 -2.06 -8.11 -9.10
C PRO A 27 -1.04 -7.29 -8.31
N GLU A 28 -0.13 -7.95 -7.58
CA GLU A 28 0.90 -7.25 -6.78
C GLU A 28 1.74 -6.26 -7.59
N VAL A 29 2.04 -6.62 -8.83
CA VAL A 29 2.83 -5.78 -9.75
C VAL A 29 2.11 -4.49 -10.14
N GLN A 30 0.80 -4.41 -9.93
CA GLN A 30 -0.01 -3.21 -10.21
C GLN A 30 -0.37 -2.44 -8.93
N ASP A 31 -0.04 -2.98 -7.76
CA ASP A 31 -0.36 -2.39 -6.47
C ASP A 31 0.52 -1.17 -6.19
N LEU A 32 -0.07 0.01 -6.26
CA LEU A 32 0.64 1.27 -6.06
C LEU A 32 1.09 1.43 -4.59
N THR A 33 0.42 0.80 -3.63
CA THR A 33 0.83 0.85 -2.22
C THR A 33 2.14 0.11 -2.00
N LEU A 34 2.26 -1.11 -2.54
CA LEU A 34 3.50 -1.89 -2.48
C LEU A 34 4.65 -1.18 -3.22
N LYS A 35 4.36 -0.52 -4.35
CA LYS A 35 5.36 0.29 -5.07
C LYS A 35 5.83 1.49 -4.26
N ALA A 36 4.90 2.23 -3.66
CA ALA A 36 5.22 3.39 -2.82
C ALA A 36 6.05 2.98 -1.59
N ALA A 37 5.68 1.90 -0.90
CA ALA A 37 6.44 1.41 0.25
C ALA A 37 7.86 0.97 -0.11
N ARG A 38 8.06 0.31 -1.27
CA ARG A 38 9.39 -0.06 -1.77
C ARG A 38 10.24 1.17 -2.08
N LEU A 39 9.66 2.15 -2.78
CA LEU A 39 10.35 3.42 -3.05
C LEU A 39 10.70 4.15 -1.76
N LEU A 40 9.80 4.20 -0.78
CA LEU A 40 10.07 4.80 0.52
C LEU A 40 11.22 4.09 1.25
N GLN A 41 11.20 2.75 1.28
CA GLN A 41 12.26 1.94 1.88
C GLN A 41 13.63 2.25 1.23
N GLU A 42 13.68 2.28 -0.11
CA GLU A 42 14.90 2.59 -0.87
C GLU A 42 15.39 4.01 -0.61
N GLN A 43 14.50 5.01 -0.65
CA GLN A 43 14.87 6.42 -0.47
C GLN A 43 15.26 6.75 0.98
N ALA A 44 14.61 6.12 1.96
CA ALA A 44 14.95 6.28 3.37
C ALA A 44 16.23 5.50 3.77
N GLY A 45 16.69 4.57 2.93
CA GLY A 45 17.87 3.75 3.21
C GLY A 45 17.71 2.79 4.39
N VAL A 46 16.46 2.44 4.73
CA VAL A 46 16.15 1.56 5.87
C VAL A 46 16.15 0.09 5.44
N ARG A 47 16.57 -0.80 6.36
CA ARG A 47 16.53 -2.25 6.13
C ARG A 47 15.26 -2.92 6.64
N LEU A 48 14.37 -2.15 7.26
CA LEU A 48 13.08 -2.63 7.74
C LEU A 48 12.13 -2.83 6.55
N GLY A 49 11.31 -3.85 6.65
CA GLY A 49 10.21 -4.13 5.74
C GLY A 49 8.87 -3.64 6.30
N ALA A 50 7.80 -3.93 5.59
CA ALA A 50 6.45 -3.58 5.98
C ALA A 50 5.46 -4.58 5.42
N ARG A 51 4.45 -4.92 6.22
CA ARG A 51 3.23 -5.60 5.78
C ARG A 51 2.11 -4.57 5.69
N LEU A 52 1.52 -4.46 4.50
CA LEU A 52 0.47 -3.49 4.21
C LEU A 52 -0.90 -4.18 4.08
N ARG A 53 -1.90 -3.70 4.81
CA ARG A 53 -3.30 -4.13 4.67
C ARG A 53 -4.15 -2.98 4.17
N LEU A 54 -4.80 -3.16 3.03
CA LEU A 54 -5.65 -2.14 2.42
C LEU A 54 -7.13 -2.50 2.57
N HIS A 55 -7.85 -1.70 3.34
CA HIS A 55 -9.29 -1.79 3.51
C HIS A 55 -10.00 -0.90 2.50
N LYS A 56 -10.45 -1.49 1.39
CA LYS A 56 -11.20 -0.77 0.35
C LYS A 56 -12.65 -0.57 0.78
N ARG A 57 -13.06 0.70 0.92
CA ARG A 57 -14.47 1.11 1.02
C ARG A 57 -14.96 1.67 -0.32
N ILE A 58 -14.05 2.15 -1.15
CA ILE A 58 -14.34 2.62 -2.51
C ILE A 58 -14.20 1.44 -3.48
N PRO A 59 -15.26 1.10 -4.25
CA PRO A 59 -15.22 0.00 -5.22
C PRO A 59 -14.10 0.18 -6.24
N ILE A 60 -13.45 -0.92 -6.59
CA ILE A 60 -12.41 -0.95 -7.62
C ILE A 60 -13.10 -0.85 -8.99
N GLY A 61 -13.07 0.32 -9.62
CA GLY A 61 -13.69 0.56 -10.92
C GLY A 61 -12.76 1.28 -11.90
N GLY A 62 -12.64 0.73 -13.12
CA GLY A 62 -12.35 1.43 -14.40
C GLY A 62 -11.06 2.23 -14.58
N GLY A 63 -10.24 2.40 -13.54
CA GLY A 63 -9.00 3.18 -13.59
C GLY A 63 -9.03 4.41 -12.67
N LEU A 64 -7.99 4.51 -11.83
CA LEU A 64 -7.40 5.76 -11.32
C LEU A 64 -8.11 6.57 -10.21
N GLY A 65 -9.05 6.02 -9.45
CA GLY A 65 -9.67 6.75 -8.32
C GLY A 65 -9.02 6.55 -6.94
N GLY A 66 -8.78 5.30 -6.53
CA GLY A 66 -8.36 4.98 -5.14
C GLY A 66 -6.87 4.69 -4.95
N GLY A 67 -6.24 3.99 -5.90
CA GLY A 67 -4.88 3.48 -5.69
C GLY A 67 -3.78 4.55 -5.56
N SER A 68 -3.96 5.74 -6.15
CA SER A 68 -3.02 6.85 -5.98
C SER A 68 -3.12 7.51 -4.60
N SER A 69 -4.33 7.59 -4.05
CA SER A 69 -4.56 8.06 -2.68
C SER A 69 -3.95 7.07 -1.68
N ASP A 70 -4.17 5.77 -1.88
CA ASP A 70 -3.59 4.71 -1.04
C ASP A 70 -2.04 4.75 -1.06
N ALA A 71 -1.46 4.99 -2.24
CA ALA A 71 -0.02 5.17 -2.40
C ALA A 71 0.52 6.42 -1.69
N ALA A 72 -0.20 7.55 -1.76
CA ALA A 72 0.17 8.76 -1.04
C ALA A 72 0.10 8.55 0.47
N THR A 73 -0.93 7.85 0.97
CA THR A 73 -1.02 7.46 2.39
C THR A 73 0.16 6.57 2.80
N THR A 74 0.63 5.68 1.93
CA THR A 74 1.81 4.85 2.19
C THR A 74 3.09 5.68 2.41
N LEU A 75 3.18 6.89 1.84
CA LEU A 75 4.33 7.77 2.02
C LEU A 75 4.27 8.62 3.31
N LEU A 76 3.11 8.69 3.95
CA LEU A 76 2.90 9.49 5.17
C LEU A 76 3.03 8.69 6.46
N VAL A 77 3.03 7.35 6.37
CA VAL A 77 3.13 6.44 7.52
C VAL A 77 4.56 6.04 7.84
#